data_AF-A0A7V4IIB1-F1
#
_entry.id   AF-A0A7V4IIB1-F1
#
_cell.length_a   1.000
_cell.length_b   1.000
_cell.length_c   1.000
_cell.angle_alpha   90.00
_cell.angle_beta   90.00
_cell.angle_gamma   90.00
#
_symmetry.space_group_name_H-M   'P 1'
#
loop_
_entity.id
_entity.type
_entity.pdbx_description
1 polymer ?
#
loop_
_entity_poly.entity_id
_entity_poly.type
_entity_poly.pdbx_seq_one_letter_code
_entity_poly.pdbx_strand_id
1 'polypeptide(L)'
;MKITLDIGEAEIHRLDYQFNQLTGTLVIRINQQPVLKATRWINEPAFEAHALTVGENERHVVRIERERKPLLGHRGRVFVDNRLVRVFEGN
;
A
#
# COMPACT_ATOMS: atom_id res chain seq x y z
N MET A 1 2.53 5.52 -8.71
CA MET A 1 1.92 4.19 -8.52
C MET A 1 0.57 4.32 -7.83
N LYS A 2 -0.43 3.58 -8.30
CA LYS A 2 -1.73 3.50 -7.63
C LYS A 2 -2.23 2.06 -7.68
N ILE A 3 -2.80 1.58 -6.59
CA ILE A 3 -3.50 0.31 -6.54
C ILE A 3 -4.78 0.48 -5.72
N THR A 4 -5.84 -0.21 -6.15
CA THR A 4 -7.11 -0.31 -5.44
C THR A 4 -7.43 -1.79 -5.30
N LEU A 5 -7.84 -2.21 -4.11
CA LEU A 5 -8.21 -3.59 -3.79
C LEU A 5 -9.37 -3.59 -2.80
N ASP A 6 -10.33 -4.49 -2.99
CA ASP A 6 -11.38 -4.76 -2.02
C ASP A 6 -10.94 -5.92 -1.11
N ILE A 7 -11.13 -5.77 0.20
CA ILE A 7 -10.67 -6.69 1.26
C ILE A 7 -11.89 -7.16 2.06
N GLY A 8 -11.95 -8.45 2.37
CA GLY A 8 -13.06 -9.08 3.09
C GLY A 8 -14.09 -9.73 2.16
N GLU A 9 -14.90 -10.61 2.72
CA GLU A 9 -15.99 -11.28 2.02
C GLU A 9 -17.38 -10.85 2.55
N ALA A 10 -17.55 -10.80 3.87
CA ALA A 10 -18.79 -10.37 4.53
C ALA A 10 -18.78 -8.86 4.83
N GLU A 11 -17.61 -8.30 5.17
CA GLU A 11 -17.37 -6.89 5.44
C GLU A 11 -16.33 -6.34 4.44
N ILE A 12 -16.81 -5.80 3.32
CA ILE A 12 -15.93 -5.36 2.23
C ILE A 12 -15.41 -3.95 2.50
N HIS A 13 -14.08 -3.81 2.55
CA HIS A 13 -13.39 -2.53 2.63
C HIS A 13 -12.53 -2.27 1.40
N ARG A 14 -12.61 -1.05 0.87
CA ARG A 14 -11.77 -0.61 -0.24
C ARG A 14 -10.47 0.00 0.27
N LEU A 15 -9.36 -0.63 -0.05
CA LEU A 15 -8.02 -0.10 0.13
C LEU A 15 -7.56 0.63 -1.12
N ASP A 16 -7.20 1.90 -0.97
CA ASP A 16 -6.50 2.68 -1.99
C ASP A 16 -5.09 3.01 -1.52
N TYR A 17 -4.08 2.57 -2.27
CA TYR A 17 -2.70 2.95 -2.06
C TYR A 17 -2.21 3.80 -3.23
N GLN A 18 -1.58 4.93 -2.91
CA GLN A 18 -1.07 5.87 -3.89
C GLN A 18 0.31 6.37 -3.48
N PHE A 19 1.30 6.18 -4.34
CA PHE A 19 2.63 6.75 -4.19
C PHE A 19 2.97 7.62 -5.41
N ASN A 20 3.27 8.89 -5.18
CA ASN A 20 3.75 9.81 -6.20
C ASN A 20 5.29 9.85 -6.16
N GLN A 21 5.92 9.29 -7.19
CA GLN A 21 7.39 9.22 -7.29
C GLN A 21 8.04 10.60 -7.45
N LEU A 22 7.36 11.56 -8.09
CA LEU A 22 7.90 12.91 -8.29
C LEU A 22 7.96 13.71 -7.00
N THR A 23 6.97 13.53 -6.12
CA THR A 23 6.85 14.29 -4.86
C THR A 23 7.23 13.48 -3.62
N GLY A 24 7.54 12.19 -3.78
CA GLY A 24 7.74 11.24 -2.68
C GLY A 24 6.55 11.13 -1.74
N THR A 25 5.33 11.41 -2.22
CA THR A 25 4.11 11.42 -1.39
C THR A 25 3.43 10.06 -1.41
N LEU A 26 3.23 9.48 -0.23
CA LEU A 26 2.46 8.27 0.00
C LEU A 26 1.13 8.60 0.67
N VAL A 27 0.04 8.02 0.17
CA VAL A 27 -1.27 8.03 0.81
C VAL A 27 -1.89 6.63 0.76
N ILE A 28 -2.34 6.14 1.91
CA ILE A 28 -3.13 4.91 2.04
C ILE A 28 -4.50 5.31 2.58
N ARG A 29 -5.57 4.82 1.94
CA ARG A 29 -6.96 5.06 2.35
C ARG A 29 -7.70 3.75 2.53
N ILE A 30 -8.61 3.73 3.49
CA ILE A 30 -9.62 2.70 3.66
C ILE A 30 -10.98 3.36 3.49
N ASN A 31 -11.81 2.88 2.58
CA ASN A 31 -13.13 3.46 2.29
C ASN A 31 -13.04 4.98 2.07
N GLN A 32 -12.07 5.40 1.24
CA GLN A 32 -11.75 6.81 0.94
C GLN A 32 -11.19 7.65 2.10
N GLN A 33 -11.21 7.14 3.34
CA GLN A 33 -10.64 7.81 4.51
C GLN A 33 -9.13 7.60 4.58
N PRO A 34 -8.30 8.66 4.65
CA PRO A 34 -6.86 8.52 4.74
C PRO A 34 -6.44 7.97 6.11
N VAL A 35 -5.82 6.80 6.10
CA VAL A 35 -5.30 6.14 7.30
C VAL A 35 -3.78 6.34 7.46
N LEU A 36 -3.09 6.61 6.35
CA LEU A 36 -1.67 6.97 6.36
C LEU A 36 -1.40 8.01 5.27
N LYS A 37 -0.64 9.05 5.64
CA LYS A 37 -0.10 10.05 4.72
C LYS A 37 1.32 10.39 5.10
N ALA A 38 2.24 10.28 4.15
CA ALA A 38 3.65 10.60 4.34
C ALA A 38 4.21 11.32 3.10
N THR A 39 5.17 12.22 3.33
CA THR A 39 5.90 12.89 2.24
C THR A 39 7.37 12.86 2.59
N ARG A 40 8.21 12.31 1.70
CA ARG A 40 9.67 12.28 1.89
C ARG A 40 10.38 12.63 0.59
N TRP A 41 11.20 13.69 0.65
CA TRP A 41 11.97 14.18 -0.51
C TRP A 41 13.43 13.70 -0.49
N ILE A 42 13.96 13.34 0.68
CA ILE A 42 15.38 13.00 0.89
C ILE A 42 15.45 11.65 1.62
N ASN A 43 16.40 10.78 1.24
CA ASN A 43 16.65 9.45 1.83
C ASN A 43 15.45 8.49 1.78
N GLU A 44 14.82 8.36 0.61
CA GLU A 44 13.81 7.33 0.42
C GLU A 44 14.42 5.92 0.61
N PRO A 45 13.87 5.09 1.52
CA PRO A 45 14.44 3.79 1.81
C PRO A 45 14.33 2.85 0.61
N ALA A 46 15.30 1.94 0.47
CA ALA A 46 15.27 0.90 -0.56
C ALA A 46 14.08 -0.05 -0.39
N PHE A 47 13.62 -0.25 0.84
CA PHE A 47 12.46 -1.05 1.18
C PHE A 47 11.61 -0.36 2.24
N GLU A 48 10.30 -0.38 2.06
CA GLU A 48 9.32 0.17 3.00
C GLU A 48 8.16 -0.81 3.14
N ALA A 49 7.69 -1.02 4.37
CA ALA A 49 6.54 -1.87 4.66
C ALA A 49 5.57 -1.15 5.58
N HIS A 50 4.28 -1.21 5.25
CA HIS A 50 3.19 -0.69 6.08
C HIS A 50 2.21 -1.82 6.36
N ALA A 51 1.94 -2.07 7.64
CA ALA A 51 0.92 -3.00 8.09
C ALA A 51 -0.23 -2.22 8.74
N LEU A 52 -1.45 -2.59 8.41
CA LEU A 52 -2.67 -2.05 9.01
C LEU A 52 -3.72 -3.15 9.15
N THR A 53 -4.57 -3.03 10.16
CA THR A 53 -5.76 -3.87 10.32
C THR A 53 -6.95 -3.17 9.67
N VAL A 54 -7.73 -3.91 8.88
CA VAL A 54 -8.92 -3.42 8.17
C VAL A 54 -10.14 -4.23 8.63
N GLY A 55 -11.24 -3.54 8.88
CA GLY A 55 -12.51 -4.12 9.32
C GLY A 55 -12.74 -4.09 10.83
N GLU A 56 -14.01 -4.21 11.23
CA GLU A 56 -14.44 -4.25 12.64
C GLU A 56 -14.84 -5.67 13.06
N ASN A 57 -15.74 -6.31 12.31
CA ASN A 57 -16.28 -7.64 12.56
C ASN A 57 -15.50 -8.72 11.81
N GLU A 58 -15.10 -8.43 10.57
CA GLU A 58 -14.18 -9.24 9.77
C GLU A 58 -12.84 -8.51 9.64
N ARG A 59 -11.85 -8.92 10.45
CA ARG A 59 -10.57 -8.23 10.52
C ARG A 59 -9.52 -8.91 9.67
N HIS A 60 -8.89 -8.13 8.81
CA HIS A 60 -7.76 -8.56 7.99
C HIS A 60 -6.52 -7.72 8.26
N VAL A 61 -5.36 -8.39 8.30
CA VAL A 61 -4.07 -7.70 8.35
C VAL A 61 -3.57 -7.48 6.93
N VAL A 62 -3.51 -6.21 6.53
CA VAL A 62 -3.00 -5.80 5.22
C VAL A 62 -1.58 -5.33 5.38
N ARG A 63 -0.64 -5.94 4.65
CA ARG A 63 0.75 -5.48 4.55
C ARG A 63 1.05 -5.05 3.13
N ILE A 64 1.49 -3.81 2.98
CA ILE A 64 1.93 -3.26 1.70
C ILE A 64 3.43 -3.04 1.78
N GLU A 65 4.15 -3.69 0.89
CA GLU A 65 5.59 -3.52 0.73
C GLU A 65 5.88 -2.75 -0.53
N ARG A 66 6.90 -1.90 -0.47
CA ARG A 66 7.44 -1.17 -1.61
C ARG A 66 8.96 -1.32 -1.60
N GLU A 67 9.50 -1.68 -2.75
CA GLU A 67 10.92 -1.90 -2.97
C GLU A 67 11.36 -1.00 -4.14
N ARG A 68 12.41 -0.20 -3.93
CA ARG A 68 13.03 0.61 -4.97
C ARG A 68 13.94 -0.29 -5.81
N LYS A 69 13.78 -0.27 -7.13
CA LYS A 69 14.65 -1.03 -8.02
C LYS A 69 16.00 -0.30 -8.20
N PRO A 70 17.13 -1.01 -8.38
CA PRO A 70 18.45 -0.39 -8.52
C PRO A 70 18.63 0.51 -9.74
N LEU A 71 17.93 0.23 -10.84
CA LEU A 71 18.07 0.98 -12.10
C LEU A 71 16.99 2.06 -12.22
N LEU A 72 15.72 1.68 -12.29
CA LEU A 72 14.57 2.59 -12.35
C LEU A 72 13.31 1.91 -11.81
N GLY A 73 12.45 2.69 -11.15
CA GLY A 73 11.12 2.28 -10.73
C GLY A 73 11.02 1.62 -9.35
N HIS A 74 9.80 1.22 -9.02
CA HIS A 74 9.44 0.61 -7.75
C HIS A 74 8.61 -0.64 -7.98
N ARG A 75 8.79 -1.64 -7.12
CA ARG A 75 7.93 -2.82 -7.03
C ARG A 75 7.15 -2.77 -5.74
N GLY A 76 5.83 -2.85 -5.86
CA GLY A 76 4.91 -2.96 -4.74
C GLY A 76 4.34 -4.37 -4.62
N ARG A 77 4.12 -4.83 -3.38
CA ARG A 77 3.45 -6.09 -3.06
C ARG A 77 2.39 -5.81 -2.01
N VAL A 78 1.19 -6.36 -2.18
CA VAL A 78 0.11 -6.30 -1.17
C VAL A 78 -0.14 -7.72 -0.68
N PHE A 79 -0.16 -7.86 0.63
CA PHE A 79 -0.48 -9.08 1.34
C PHE A 79 -1.74 -8.85 2.19
N VAL A 80 -2.63 -9.83 2.21
CA VAL A 80 -3.78 -9.90 3.10
C VAL A 80 -3.63 -11.19 3.90
N ASP A 81 -3.58 -11.10 5.22
CA ASP A 81 -3.32 -12.21 6.13
C ASP A 81 -2.10 -13.05 5.71
N ASN A 82 -1.03 -12.34 5.40
CA ASN A 82 0.25 -12.89 4.93
C ASN A 82 0.19 -13.63 3.57
N ARG A 83 -0.94 -13.61 2.87
CA ARG A 83 -1.06 -14.13 1.49
C ARG A 83 -0.82 -13.02 0.50
N LEU A 84 0.06 -13.23 -0.47
CA LEU A 84 0.30 -12.28 -1.56
C LEU A 84 -0.94 -12.22 -2.45
N VAL A 85 -1.61 -11.08 -2.49
CA VAL A 85 -2.82 -10.87 -3.30
C VAL A 85 -2.58 -10.00 -4.53
N ARG A 86 -1.55 -9.14 -4.49
CA ARG A 86 -1.24 -8.24 -5.60
C ARG A 86 0.24 -7.91 -5.67
N VAL A 87 0.75 -7.87 -6.89
CA VAL A 87 2.03 -7.24 -7.23
C VAL A 87 1.74 -6.09 -8.19
N PHE A 88 2.46 -4.98 -8.03
CA PHE A 88 2.36 -3.83 -8.92
C PHE A 88 3.73 -3.21 -9.13
N GLU A 89 3.95 -2.59 -10.29
CA GLU A 89 5.20 -1.92 -10.60
C GLU A 89 4.92 -0.49 -11.06
N GLY A 90 5.82 0.42 -10.72
CA GLY A 90 5.84 1.79 -11.21
C GLY A 90 7.15 2.06 -11.91
N ASN A 91 7.06 2.72 -13.07
CA ASN A 91 8.21 3.28 -13.77
C ASN A 91 8.50 4.70 -13.30
#